data_AF-A0AAN8JQK9-F1
#
_entry.id   AF-A0AAN8JQK9-F1
#
_cell.length_a   1.000
_cell.length_b   1.000
_cell.length_c   1.000
_cell.angle_alpha   90.00
_cell.angle_beta   90.00
_cell.angle_gamma   90.00
#
_symmetry.space_group_name_H-M   'P 1'
#
loop_
_entity.id
_entity.type
_entity.pdbx_description
1 polymer ?
#
loop_
_entity_poly.entity_id
_entity_poly.type
_entity_poly.pdbx_seq_one_letter_code
_entity_poly.pdbx_strand_id
1 'polypeptide(L)'
;MAAKIISLCNKLTKTCLVNQTYQQHCLRCLSNNISKTPLPSCSFSILSRLYSTKEISEVEPEVNDPDVLYKRIFIEVKGHDPEVINSYQKFTTLAANELDIQIASITTPPRDITRYTQLKSVHIFKKHRVQYEARTHFRVIELKYLTGSTADTYLEYIQRHLPEGMAMKVTKNRLEAIPQHIKDAIIENQPTFEKD
;
A
#
# COMPACT_ATOMS: atom_id res chain seq x y z
N MET A 1 31.85 -15.51 -32.48
CA MET A 1 31.43 -14.96 -31.18
C MET A 1 30.32 -15.75 -30.46
N ALA A 2 29.62 -16.70 -31.12
CA ALA A 2 28.57 -17.49 -30.48
C ALA A 2 29.06 -18.63 -29.55
N ALA A 3 30.27 -19.17 -29.75
CA ALA A 3 30.76 -20.31 -28.97
C ALA A 3 31.25 -19.98 -27.54
N LYS A 4 31.44 -18.70 -27.20
CA LYS A 4 31.81 -18.25 -25.84
C LYS A 4 30.62 -18.11 -24.89
N ILE A 5 29.40 -18.04 -25.43
CA ILE A 5 28.18 -17.81 -24.64
C ILE A 5 27.69 -19.13 -23.99
N ILE A 6 27.90 -20.26 -24.64
CA ILE A 6 27.44 -21.57 -24.15
C ILE A 6 28.30 -22.10 -22.97
N SER A 7 29.60 -21.76 -22.89
CA SER A 7 30.46 -22.24 -21.80
C SER A 7 30.23 -21.51 -20.47
N LEU A 8 29.68 -20.29 -20.50
CA LEU A 8 29.30 -19.53 -19.30
C LEU A 8 28.01 -20.06 -18.67
N CYS A 9 27.06 -20.56 -19.48
CA CYS A 9 25.83 -21.19 -18.98
C CYS A 9 26.08 -22.49 -18.20
N ASN A 10 27.07 -23.30 -18.58
CA ASN A 10 27.40 -24.56 -17.88
C ASN A 10 28.29 -24.38 -16.64
N LYS A 11 28.73 -23.16 -16.34
CA LYS A 11 29.53 -22.84 -15.14
C LYS A 11 28.68 -22.33 -13.98
N LEU A 12 27.45 -21.89 -14.25
CA LEU A 12 26.51 -21.40 -13.25
C LEU A 12 25.57 -22.48 -12.69
N THR A 13 25.53 -23.68 -13.27
CA THR A 13 24.69 -24.80 -12.78
C THR A 13 25.41 -25.75 -11.82
N LYS A 14 26.66 -25.46 -11.42
CA LYS A 14 27.46 -26.32 -10.50
C LYS A 14 27.65 -25.78 -9.08
N THR A 15 27.03 -24.67 -8.68
CA THR A 15 27.18 -24.10 -7.33
C THR A 15 25.93 -24.18 -6.45
N CYS A 16 24.83 -24.76 -6.92
CA CYS A 16 23.60 -24.92 -6.14
C CYS A 16 23.36 -26.38 -5.71
N LEU A 17 24.25 -27.00 -4.94
CA LEU A 17 23.93 -28.23 -4.20
C LEU A 17 24.83 -28.40 -2.98
N VAL A 18 24.74 -27.51 -1.98
CA VAL A 18 25.01 -27.90 -0.59
C VAL A 18 24.17 -27.03 0.34
N ASN A 19 22.96 -27.47 0.68
CA ASN A 19 22.51 -27.55 2.07
C ASN A 19 21.04 -28.00 2.14
N GLN A 20 20.79 -28.86 3.15
CA GLN A 20 19.50 -29.30 3.67
C GLN A 20 18.88 -30.57 3.05
N THR A 21 19.37 -31.72 3.50
CA THR A 21 18.49 -32.85 3.86
C THR A 21 18.98 -33.50 5.16
N TYR A 22 18.78 -32.81 6.27
CA TYR A 22 18.78 -33.43 7.60
C TYR A 22 17.33 -33.65 8.01
N GLN A 23 16.75 -34.75 7.53
CA GLN A 23 15.59 -35.42 8.12
C GLN A 23 15.44 -36.80 7.45
N GLN A 24 16.35 -37.70 7.82
CA GLN A 24 16.09 -39.14 7.71
C GLN A 24 15.15 -39.50 8.85
N HIS A 25 13.85 -39.61 8.57
CA HIS A 25 12.94 -40.41 9.37
C HIS A 25 11.73 -40.82 8.53
N CYS A 26 11.87 -41.90 7.76
CA CYS A 26 10.72 -42.74 7.41
C CYS A 26 11.20 -44.12 6.94
N LEU A 27 11.04 -45.13 7.78
CA LEU A 27 11.04 -46.54 7.38
C LEU A 27 9.92 -47.25 8.13
N ARG A 28 8.91 -47.68 7.37
CA ARG A 28 7.88 -48.73 7.59
C ARG A 28 6.55 -48.24 6.98
N CYS A 29 5.84 -48.94 6.10
CA CYS A 29 5.91 -50.29 5.57
C CYS A 29 5.36 -50.27 4.13
N LEU A 30 5.98 -51.06 3.26
CA LEU A 30 5.34 -51.61 2.06
C LEU A 30 4.50 -52.82 2.48
N SER A 31 3.20 -52.79 2.23
CA SER A 31 2.44 -53.97 1.80
C SER A 31 1.08 -53.52 1.26
N ASN A 32 0.86 -53.81 -0.02
CA ASN A 32 -0.39 -53.65 -0.74
C ASN A 32 -1.57 -54.32 -0.01
N ASN A 33 -2.71 -53.65 0.03
CA ASN A 33 -3.96 -54.33 -0.30
C ASN A 33 -5.04 -53.36 -0.78
N ILE A 34 -5.63 -53.70 -1.92
CA ILE A 34 -6.70 -53.00 -2.60
C ILE A 34 -8.02 -53.52 -2.05
N SER A 35 -8.88 -52.65 -1.56
CA SER A 35 -10.33 -52.86 -1.64
C SER A 35 -11.06 -51.54 -1.80
N LYS A 36 -11.77 -51.46 -2.92
CA LYS A 36 -12.59 -50.36 -3.43
C LYS A 36 -13.76 -50.08 -2.48
N THR A 37 -14.08 -48.80 -2.26
CA THR A 37 -15.44 -48.36 -1.88
C THR A 37 -15.74 -46.99 -2.50
N PRO A 38 -17.01 -46.73 -2.89
CA PRO A 38 -17.35 -45.74 -3.91
C PRO A 38 -17.53 -44.32 -3.37
N LEU A 39 -17.33 -43.35 -4.26
CA LEU A 39 -17.66 -41.93 -4.10
C LEU A 39 -19.15 -41.74 -3.82
N PRO A 40 -19.55 -40.93 -2.82
CA PRO A 40 -20.87 -40.34 -2.83
C PRO A 40 -20.88 -39.13 -3.77
N SER A 41 -21.72 -39.22 -4.80
CA SER A 41 -22.20 -38.07 -5.57
C SER A 41 -22.99 -37.14 -4.65
N CYS A 42 -22.36 -36.05 -4.24
CA CYS A 42 -23.10 -34.91 -3.68
C CYS A 42 -22.86 -33.71 -4.57
N SER A 43 -23.92 -33.36 -5.30
CA SER A 43 -24.08 -32.14 -6.08
C SER A 43 -23.79 -30.94 -5.19
N PHE A 44 -22.64 -30.29 -5.39
CA PHE A 44 -22.39 -28.98 -4.81
C PHE A 44 -23.28 -27.97 -5.54
N SER A 45 -24.47 -27.74 -5.00
CA SER A 45 -25.29 -26.60 -5.36
C SER A 45 -24.48 -25.35 -5.10
N ILE A 46 -24.25 -24.58 -6.17
CA ILE A 46 -23.63 -23.26 -6.19
C ILE A 46 -24.35 -22.39 -5.16
N LEU A 47 -23.73 -22.15 -4.01
CA LEU A 47 -24.12 -21.04 -3.15
C LEU A 47 -23.54 -19.78 -3.78
N SER A 48 -24.37 -19.15 -4.61
CA SER A 48 -24.22 -17.75 -4.96
C SER A 48 -24.17 -16.95 -3.66
N ARG A 49 -22.97 -16.47 -3.33
CA ARG A 49 -22.81 -15.42 -2.33
C ARG A 49 -23.52 -14.21 -2.90
N LEU A 50 -24.74 -13.97 -2.42
CA LEU A 50 -25.53 -12.80 -2.72
C LEU A 50 -24.68 -11.58 -2.37
N TYR A 51 -24.25 -10.89 -3.41
CA TYR A 51 -23.83 -9.50 -3.27
C TYR A 51 -25.01 -8.76 -2.65
N SER A 52 -24.82 -8.29 -1.43
CA SER A 52 -25.68 -7.27 -0.85
C SER A 52 -25.52 -6.04 -1.71
N THR A 53 -26.37 -5.88 -2.73
CA THR A 53 -26.64 -4.59 -3.33
C THR A 53 -27.24 -3.75 -2.20
N LYS A 54 -26.38 -2.98 -1.51
CA LYS A 54 -26.87 -1.78 -0.86
C LYS A 54 -27.60 -1.02 -1.95
N GLU A 55 -28.90 -0.89 -1.78
CA GLU A 55 -29.73 -0.04 -2.60
C GLU A 55 -29.00 1.30 -2.71
N ILE A 56 -28.66 1.66 -3.94
CA ILE A 56 -28.27 3.03 -4.27
C ILE A 56 -29.57 3.79 -4.07
N SER A 57 -29.79 4.25 -2.84
CA SER A 57 -30.79 5.25 -2.56
C SER A 57 -30.50 6.41 -3.49
N GLU A 58 -31.48 6.73 -4.33
CA GLU A 58 -31.54 7.91 -5.16
C GLU A 58 -30.96 9.08 -4.36
N VAL A 59 -29.78 9.56 -4.78
CA VAL A 59 -29.18 10.74 -4.15
C VAL A 59 -30.06 11.89 -4.57
N GLU A 60 -30.96 12.29 -3.67
CA GLU A 60 -31.61 13.59 -3.70
C GLU A 60 -30.51 14.63 -3.97
N PRO A 61 -30.59 15.42 -5.07
CA PRO A 61 -29.73 16.57 -5.16
C PRO A 61 -30.15 17.51 -4.03
N GLU A 62 -29.19 18.32 -3.55
CA GLU A 62 -29.36 19.51 -2.69
C GLU A 62 -28.70 19.37 -1.30
N VAL A 63 -27.40 19.68 -1.28
CA VAL A 63 -26.91 20.64 -0.28
C VAL A 63 -26.13 21.70 -1.05
N ASN A 64 -26.65 22.93 -1.09
CA ASN A 64 -26.03 24.11 -1.72
C ASN A 64 -24.80 24.60 -0.93
N ASP A 65 -23.99 23.68 -0.42
CA ASP A 65 -22.75 24.01 0.28
C ASP A 65 -21.60 24.00 -0.73
N PRO A 66 -20.71 25.01 -0.71
CA PRO A 66 -19.55 25.03 -1.60
C PRO A 66 -18.62 23.84 -1.31
N ASP A 67 -18.06 23.26 -2.37
CA ASP A 67 -17.12 22.13 -2.23
C ASP A 67 -15.87 22.55 -1.45
N VAL A 68 -15.33 21.62 -0.68
CA VAL A 68 -14.11 21.81 0.12
C VAL A 68 -12.92 21.85 -0.82
N LEU A 69 -12.09 22.89 -0.71
CA LEU A 69 -10.89 23.00 -1.54
C LEU A 69 -9.65 22.54 -0.76
N TYR A 70 -8.77 21.80 -1.43
CA TYR A 70 -7.49 21.36 -0.91
C TYR A 70 -6.35 22.00 -1.68
N LYS A 71 -5.45 22.68 -0.96
CA LYS A 71 -4.23 23.23 -1.56
C LYS A 71 -3.30 22.11 -2.01
N ARG A 72 -3.10 21.15 -1.10
CA ARG A 72 -2.21 19.99 -1.25
C ARG A 72 -2.79 18.80 -0.50
N ILE A 73 -2.62 17.62 -1.07
CA ILE A 73 -2.88 16.36 -0.39
C ILE A 73 -1.60 15.54 -0.45
N PHE A 74 -1.13 15.09 0.70
CA PHE A 74 0.03 14.21 0.80
C PHE A 74 -0.43 12.79 1.04
N ILE A 75 -0.10 11.89 0.12
CA ILE A 75 -0.33 10.46 0.23
C ILE A 75 1.02 9.82 0.57
N GLU A 76 1.19 9.45 1.84
CA GLU A 76 2.37 8.73 2.34
C GLU A 76 2.05 7.24 2.38
N VAL A 77 2.74 6.48 1.55
CA VAL A 77 2.61 5.03 1.43
C VAL A 77 3.81 4.36 2.08
N LYS A 78 3.53 3.38 2.94
CA LYS A 78 4.51 2.59 3.70
C LYS A 78 4.40 1.13 3.30
N GLY A 79 5.51 0.42 3.25
CA GLY A 79 5.51 -1.03 3.03
C GLY A 79 6.85 -1.66 3.30
N HIS A 80 6.88 -2.99 3.35
CA HIS A 80 8.10 -3.76 3.58
C HIS A 80 8.88 -4.06 2.29
N ASP A 81 8.17 -4.30 1.19
CA ASP A 81 8.78 -4.59 -0.11
C ASP A 81 8.88 -3.31 -0.96
N PRO A 82 10.09 -2.88 -1.36
CA PRO A 82 10.27 -1.72 -2.22
C PRO A 82 9.66 -1.89 -3.62
N GLU A 83 9.60 -3.09 -4.18
CA GLU A 83 9.12 -3.29 -5.55
C GLU A 83 7.60 -3.18 -5.64
N VAL A 84 6.88 -3.66 -4.62
CA VAL A 84 5.43 -3.47 -4.52
C VAL A 84 5.10 -1.98 -4.43
N ILE A 85 5.86 -1.23 -3.63
CA ILE A 85 5.71 0.22 -3.51
C ILE A 85 5.99 0.93 -4.85
N ASN A 86 7.02 0.51 -5.59
CA ASN A 86 7.34 1.07 -6.91
C ASN A 86 6.23 0.79 -7.93
N SER A 87 5.65 -0.41 -7.90
CA SER A 87 4.50 -0.77 -8.73
C SER A 87 3.28 0.08 -8.40
N TYR A 88 2.98 0.23 -7.11
CA TYR A 88 1.86 1.03 -6.64
C TYR A 88 2.02 2.52 -6.94
N GLN A 89 3.25 3.05 -6.90
CA GLN A 89 3.54 4.39 -7.37
C GLN A 89 3.10 4.56 -8.83
N LYS A 90 3.47 3.63 -9.72
CA LYS A 90 3.09 3.69 -11.15
C LYS A 90 1.57 3.65 -11.33
N PHE A 91 0.88 2.77 -10.60
CA PHE A 91 -0.58 2.68 -10.60
C PHE A 91 -1.23 4.01 -10.19
N THR A 92 -0.74 4.60 -9.09
CA THR A 92 -1.28 5.84 -8.54
C THR A 92 -1.04 7.03 -9.48
N THR A 93 0.14 7.08 -10.12
CA THR A 93 0.45 8.11 -11.12
C THR A 93 -0.41 7.98 -12.37
N LEU A 94 -0.67 6.75 -12.81
CA LEU A 94 -1.54 6.51 -13.97
C LEU A 94 -2.95 6.99 -13.66
N ALA A 95 -3.52 6.57 -12.52
CA ALA A 95 -4.86 6.98 -12.12
C ALA A 95 -5.00 8.51 -11.96
N ALA A 96 -3.97 9.19 -11.47
CA ALA A 96 -3.98 10.65 -11.38
C ALA A 96 -4.01 11.31 -12.75
N ASN A 97 -3.20 10.81 -13.70
CA ASN A 97 -3.15 11.35 -15.05
C ASN A 97 -4.48 11.16 -15.80
N GLU A 98 -5.13 10.00 -15.67
CA GLU A 98 -6.43 9.76 -16.31
C GLU A 98 -7.57 10.64 -15.74
N LEU A 99 -7.43 11.11 -14.50
CA LEU A 99 -8.37 12.04 -13.86
C LEU A 99 -7.91 13.50 -13.95
N ASP A 100 -6.85 13.77 -14.72
CA ASP A 100 -6.22 15.10 -14.88
C ASP A 100 -5.82 15.77 -13.55
N ILE A 101 -5.44 14.98 -12.55
CA ILE A 101 -4.97 15.45 -11.25
C ILE A 101 -3.51 15.87 -11.34
N GLN A 102 -3.20 17.09 -10.91
CA GLN A 102 -1.84 17.62 -10.93
C GLN A 102 -0.98 17.01 -9.80
N ILE A 103 -0.03 16.16 -10.18
CA ILE A 103 1.01 15.67 -9.26
C ILE A 103 2.14 16.68 -9.18
N ALA A 104 2.44 17.14 -7.96
CA ALA A 104 3.52 18.09 -7.70
C ALA A 104 4.90 17.44 -7.71
N SER A 105 5.03 16.35 -6.94
CA SER A 105 6.27 15.67 -6.72
C SER A 105 6.01 14.27 -6.17
N ILE A 106 6.93 13.35 -6.45
CA ILE A 106 6.96 12.02 -5.85
C ILE A 106 8.32 11.88 -5.18
N THR A 107 8.29 11.86 -3.85
CA THR A 107 9.51 11.85 -3.03
C THR A 107 9.67 10.50 -2.34
N THR A 108 10.91 10.07 -2.18
CA THR A 108 11.25 8.86 -1.42
C THR A 108 11.97 9.27 -0.15
N PRO A 109 11.28 9.32 0.99
CA PRO A 109 11.95 9.53 2.28
C PRO A 109 12.96 8.41 2.56
N PRO A 110 13.96 8.66 3.42
CA PRO A 110 14.83 7.61 3.91
C PRO A 110 14.02 6.47 4.54
N ARG A 111 14.39 5.23 4.20
CA ARG A 111 13.77 4.04 4.80
C ARG A 111 14.08 3.95 6.29
N ASP A 112 13.13 3.43 7.05
CA ASP A 112 13.30 3.16 8.46
C ASP A 112 13.76 1.71 8.66
N ILE A 113 14.72 1.52 9.57
CA ILE A 113 15.31 0.23 9.87
C ILE A 113 15.31 0.03 11.39
N THR A 114 14.35 -0.74 11.87
CA THR A 114 14.26 -1.11 13.27
C THR A 114 14.98 -2.44 13.49
N ARG A 115 15.88 -2.50 14.47
CA ARG A 115 16.69 -3.69 14.78
C ARG A 115 16.38 -4.18 16.18
N TYR A 116 16.14 -5.48 16.30
CA TYR A 116 15.89 -6.15 17.57
C TYR A 116 16.89 -7.28 17.76
N THR A 117 17.38 -7.48 18.98
CA THR A 117 18.29 -8.60 19.27
C THR A 117 17.67 -9.53 20.28
N GLN A 118 17.59 -10.81 19.95
CA GLN A 118 17.05 -11.84 20.82
C GLN A 118 18.11 -12.90 21.13
N LEU A 119 17.97 -13.59 22.26
CA LEU A 119 18.80 -14.75 22.56
C LEU A 119 18.45 -15.88 21.58
N LYS A 120 19.46 -16.61 21.10
CA LYS A 120 19.24 -17.81 20.28
C LYS A 120 18.62 -18.95 21.08
N SER A 121 19.02 -19.08 22.33
CA SER A 121 18.58 -20.13 23.25
C SER A 121 17.49 -19.63 24.19
N VAL A 122 16.68 -20.55 24.69
CA VAL A 122 15.68 -20.26 25.73
C VAL A 122 16.32 -19.84 27.07
N HIS A 123 17.46 -20.44 27.47
CA HIS A 123 18.07 -20.20 28.78
C HIS A 123 19.61 -20.11 28.76
N ILE A 124 20.19 -19.36 29.72
CA ILE A 124 21.62 -19.17 30.08
C ILE A 124 22.54 -18.52 29.02
N PHE A 125 22.41 -18.80 27.73
CA PHE A 125 23.44 -18.40 26.75
C PHE A 125 23.33 -16.95 26.23
N LYS A 126 23.78 -15.97 27.02
CA LYS A 126 23.74 -14.52 26.68
C LYS A 126 24.60 -14.10 25.47
N LYS A 127 25.71 -14.82 25.21
CA LYS A 127 26.69 -14.51 24.15
C LYS A 127 26.17 -14.85 22.74
N HIS A 128 25.27 -15.82 22.62
CA HIS A 128 24.74 -16.27 21.34
C HIS A 128 23.39 -15.58 21.07
N ARG A 129 23.41 -14.55 20.22
CA ARG A 129 22.24 -13.73 19.89
C ARG A 129 21.91 -13.78 18.39
N VAL A 130 20.64 -13.58 18.05
CA VAL A 130 20.17 -13.30 16.69
C VAL A 130 19.82 -11.82 16.62
N GLN A 131 20.16 -11.18 15.50
CA GLN A 131 19.67 -9.84 15.18
C GLN A 131 18.57 -9.98 14.13
N TYR A 132 17.43 -9.37 14.41
CA TYR A 132 16.31 -9.24 13.50
C TYR A 132 16.22 -7.78 13.05
N GLU A 133 15.73 -7.58 11.83
CA GLU A 133 15.57 -6.26 11.22
C GLU A 133 14.18 -6.19 10.59
N ALA A 134 13.42 -5.14 10.90
CA ALA A 134 12.24 -4.77 10.15
C ALA A 134 12.53 -3.49 9.35
N ARG A 135 12.37 -3.58 8.03
CA ARG A 135 12.60 -2.52 7.06
C ARG A 135 11.26 -1.93 6.64
N THR A 136 11.16 -0.61 6.66
CA THR A 136 9.98 0.11 6.16
C THR A 136 10.42 1.11 5.12
N HIS A 137 9.91 0.94 3.90
CA HIS A 137 10.12 1.82 2.78
C HIS A 137 8.94 2.78 2.65
N PHE A 138 9.22 3.99 2.16
CA PHE A 138 8.24 5.07 2.08
C PHE A 138 8.20 5.65 0.67
N ARG A 139 7.01 6.06 0.22
CA ARG A 139 6.81 6.97 -0.90
C ARG A 139 5.81 8.04 -0.50
N VAL A 140 6.10 9.27 -0.86
CA VAL A 140 5.19 10.40 -0.64
C VAL A 140 4.82 10.95 -2.00
N ILE A 141 3.53 10.91 -2.30
CA ILE A 141 2.95 11.48 -3.51
C ILE A 141 2.22 12.76 -3.09
N GLU A 142 2.61 13.87 -3.69
CA GLU A 142 2.03 15.18 -3.42
C GLU A 142 1.10 15.57 -4.58
N LEU A 143 -0.18 15.74 -4.28
CA LEU A 143 -1.19 16.25 -5.22
C LEU A 143 -1.44 17.73 -4.95
N LYS A 144 -1.70 18.51 -6.00
CA LYS A 144 -2.00 19.94 -5.93
C LYS A 144 -3.40 20.23 -6.45
N TYR A 145 -4.03 21.25 -5.86
CA TYR A 145 -5.26 21.88 -6.35
C TYR A 145 -6.39 20.87 -6.59
N LEU A 146 -6.95 20.33 -5.51
CA LEU A 146 -8.04 19.37 -5.57
C LEU A 146 -9.29 19.90 -4.90
N THR A 147 -10.45 19.50 -5.42
CA THR A 147 -11.75 19.68 -4.75
C THR A 147 -12.04 18.49 -3.83
N GLY A 148 -13.07 18.59 -3.00
CA GLY A 148 -13.44 17.58 -2.02
C GLY A 148 -13.94 16.33 -2.69
N SER A 149 -14.91 16.50 -3.58
CA SER A 149 -15.51 15.44 -4.39
C SER A 149 -14.48 14.64 -5.21
N THR A 150 -13.56 15.34 -5.90
CA THR A 150 -12.50 14.69 -6.70
C THR A 150 -11.49 13.96 -5.81
N ALA A 151 -11.08 14.58 -4.71
CA ALA A 151 -10.16 13.95 -3.77
C ALA A 151 -10.75 12.67 -3.17
N ASP A 152 -12.03 12.68 -2.81
CA ASP A 152 -12.68 11.53 -2.20
C ASP A 152 -12.87 10.39 -3.21
N THR A 153 -13.27 10.68 -4.45
CA THR A 153 -13.32 9.70 -5.55
C THR A 153 -11.95 9.06 -5.82
N TYR A 154 -10.91 9.90 -5.90
CA TYR A 154 -9.55 9.43 -6.15
C TYR A 154 -9.01 8.56 -5.00
N LEU A 155 -9.23 9.01 -3.75
CA LEU A 155 -8.80 8.28 -2.56
C LEU A 155 -9.57 6.96 -2.41
N GLU A 156 -10.86 6.93 -2.74
CA GLU A 156 -11.65 5.70 -2.75
C GLU A 156 -11.04 4.66 -3.70
N TYR A 157 -10.74 5.05 -4.94
CA TYR A 157 -10.13 4.16 -5.91
C TYR A 157 -8.78 3.61 -5.44
N ILE A 158 -7.93 4.46 -4.88
CA ILE A 158 -6.61 4.09 -4.37
C ILE A 158 -6.71 3.15 -3.16
N GLN A 159 -7.58 3.48 -2.20
CA GLN A 159 -7.75 2.69 -0.98
C GLN A 159 -8.26 1.29 -1.27
N ARG A 160 -9.18 1.15 -2.23
CA ARG A 160 -9.70 -0.17 -2.65
C ARG A 160 -8.64 -1.08 -3.26
N HIS A 161 -7.64 -0.49 -3.90
CA HIS A 161 -6.56 -1.22 -4.57
C HIS A 161 -5.24 -1.20 -3.80
N LEU A 162 -5.26 -0.88 -2.51
CA LEU A 162 -4.06 -0.91 -1.67
C LEU A 162 -3.61 -2.37 -1.46
N PRO A 163 -2.37 -2.73 -1.83
CA PRO A 163 -1.87 -4.10 -1.68
C PRO A 163 -1.72 -4.51 -0.21
N GLU A 164 -1.71 -5.82 0.03
CA GLU A 164 -1.41 -6.37 1.35
C GLU A 164 -0.01 -6.01 1.81
N GLY A 165 0.16 -5.77 3.11
CA GLY A 165 1.45 -5.37 3.68
C GLY A 165 1.88 -3.94 3.34
N MET A 166 0.99 -3.14 2.75
CA MET A 166 1.14 -1.70 2.61
C MET A 166 0.17 -0.95 3.52
N ALA A 167 0.62 0.19 4.02
CA ALA A 167 -0.19 1.10 4.83
C ALA A 167 -0.15 2.50 4.22
N MET A 168 -1.26 3.21 4.27
CA MET A 168 -1.38 4.54 3.69
C MET A 168 -1.78 5.55 4.76
N LYS A 169 -1.11 6.71 4.75
CA LYS A 169 -1.45 7.89 5.53
C LYS A 169 -1.75 9.05 4.58
N VAL A 170 -2.92 9.67 4.75
CA VAL A 170 -3.35 10.79 3.92
C VAL A 170 -3.38 12.05 4.79
N THR A 171 -2.66 13.08 4.38
CA THR A 171 -2.68 14.40 5.02
C THR A 171 -3.35 15.38 4.07
N LYS A 172 -4.52 15.89 4.44
CA LYS A 172 -5.33 16.81 3.62
C LYS A 172 -5.13 18.25 4.11
N ASN A 173 -4.65 19.15 3.26
CA ASN A 173 -4.47 20.57 3.60
C ASN A 173 -5.62 21.40 2.99
N ARG A 174 -6.63 21.72 3.80
CA ARG A 174 -7.80 22.51 3.38
C ARG A 174 -7.44 23.97 3.12
N LEU A 175 -8.14 24.58 2.17
CA LEU A 175 -8.18 26.01 1.93
C LEU A 175 -9.45 26.54 2.60
N GLU A 176 -9.27 27.44 3.55
CA GLU A 176 -10.37 28.09 4.26
C GLU A 176 -10.21 29.61 4.13
N ALA A 177 -11.34 30.32 4.12
CA ALA A 177 -11.33 31.77 4.16
C ALA A 177 -11.00 32.27 5.57
N ILE A 178 -10.47 33.48 5.67
CA ILE A 178 -10.26 34.14 6.97
C ILE A 178 -11.61 34.21 7.71
N PRO A 179 -11.66 33.82 9.00
CA PRO A 179 -12.90 33.87 9.77
C PRO A 179 -13.36 35.32 9.98
N GLN A 180 -14.67 35.51 10.17
CA GLN A 180 -15.32 36.83 10.21
C GLN A 180 -14.69 37.77 11.25
N HIS A 181 -14.52 37.30 12.49
CA HIS A 181 -13.95 38.10 13.57
C HIS A 181 -12.54 38.67 13.27
N ILE A 182 -11.73 37.97 12.46
CA ILE A 182 -10.42 38.49 12.04
C ILE A 182 -10.59 39.49 10.89
N LYS A 183 -11.53 39.26 9.97
CA LYS A 183 -11.81 40.19 8.88
C LYS A 183 -12.30 41.54 9.40
N ASP A 184 -13.23 41.53 10.35
CA ASP A 184 -13.81 42.73 10.94
C ASP A 184 -12.71 43.54 11.65
N ALA A 185 -11.86 42.88 12.43
CA ALA A 185 -10.70 43.51 13.08
C ALA A 185 -9.70 44.09 12.06
N ILE A 186 -9.48 43.47 10.90
CA ILE A 186 -8.58 44.02 9.87
C ILE A 186 -9.18 45.29 9.26
N ILE A 187 -10.49 45.30 9.00
CA ILE A 187 -11.21 46.44 8.41
C ILE A 187 -11.17 47.64 9.34
N GLU A 188 -11.42 47.45 10.64
CA GLU A 188 -11.41 48.51 11.64
C GLU A 188 -10.03 49.20 11.79
N ASN A 189 -8.94 48.47 11.53
CA ASN A 189 -7.58 48.97 11.71
C ASN A 189 -6.96 49.58 10.44
N GLN A 190 -7.70 49.70 9.33
CA GLN A 190 -7.20 50.34 8.11
C GLN A 190 -7.29 51.87 8.21
N PRO A 191 -6.18 52.61 8.08
CA PRO A 191 -6.22 54.07 8.08
C PRO A 191 -7.02 54.57 6.87
N THR A 192 -8.05 55.38 7.12
CA THR A 192 -8.81 56.05 6.08
C THR A 192 -7.92 57.06 5.37
N PHE A 193 -7.44 56.72 4.18
CA PHE A 193 -6.81 57.69 3.29
C PHE A 193 -7.91 58.52 2.65
N GLU A 194 -8.28 59.61 3.32
CA GLU A 194 -9.08 60.69 2.73
C GLU A 194 -8.28 61.27 1.54
N LYS A 195 -8.90 61.26 0.36
CA LYS A 195 -8.36 61.94 -0.83
C LYS A 195 -8.86 63.38 -0.80
N ASP A 196 -7.96 64.31 -0.52
CA ASP A 196 -8.13 65.75 -0.76
C ASP A 196 -8.14 66.09 -2.26
#